data_AF-A0A4P9YX69-F1
#
_entry.id   AF-A0A4P9YX69-F1
#
_cell.length_a   1.000
_cell.length_b   1.000
_cell.length_c   1.000
_cell.angle_alpha   90.00
_cell.angle_beta   90.00
_cell.angle_gamma   90.00
#
_symmetry.space_group_name_H-M   'P 1'
#
loop_
_entity.id
_entity.type
_entity.pdbx_description
1 polymer ?
#
loop_
_entity_poly.entity_id
_entity_poly.type
_entity_poly.pdbx_seq_one_letter_code
_entity_poly.pdbx_strand_id
1 'polypeptide(L)'
;MLKGNTELDMRGRCSAGQKVLTSLIIRLALAESFCLDCGIIALDEPTTNLDRENIESLAESLATIVRTRRKQQNFQLIIITHDEEFMQLLGKSELADYYWRVFKDVK
;
A
#
# COMPACT_ATOMS: atom_id res chain seq x y z
N MET A 1 6.97 -8.44 16.13
CA MET A 1 7.31 -7.01 16.32
C MET A 1 8.40 -6.92 17.36
N LEU A 2 9.46 -6.14 17.12
CA LEU A 2 10.51 -5.91 18.11
C LEU A 2 10.18 -4.67 18.93
N LYS A 3 10.19 -4.77 20.26
CA LYS A 3 10.15 -3.62 21.17
C LYS A 3 11.37 -3.70 22.07
N GLY A 4 12.37 -2.87 21.78
CA GLY A 4 13.71 -3.06 22.33
C GLY A 4 14.36 -4.32 21.74
N ASN A 5 14.89 -5.20 22.60
CA ASN A 5 15.56 -6.45 22.20
C ASN A 5 14.67 -7.71 22.33
N THR A 6 13.36 -7.52 22.52
CA THR A 6 12.41 -8.62 22.73
C THR A 6 11.45 -8.73 21.56
N GLU A 7 11.32 -9.94 21.02
CA GLU A 7 10.33 -10.27 20.00
C GLU A 7 8.96 -10.48 20.65
N LEU A 8 7.96 -9.80 20.11
CA LEU A 8 6.58 -9.83 20.58
C LEU A 8 5.64 -10.23 19.45
N ASP A 9 4.62 -11.02 19.81
CA ASP A 9 3.50 -11.33 18.92
C ASP A 9 2.75 -10.04 18.54
N MET A 10 2.55 -9.88 17.23
CA MET A 10 1.83 -8.75 16.65
C MET A 10 0.33 -8.78 16.97
N ARG A 11 -0.25 -9.96 17.21
CA ARG A 11 -1.70 -10.08 17.45
C ARG A 11 -2.13 -9.23 18.64
N GLY A 12 -3.02 -8.26 18.37
CA GLY A 12 -3.52 -7.32 19.38
C GLY A 12 -2.53 -6.24 19.83
N ARG A 13 -1.33 -6.15 19.24
CA ARG A 13 -0.26 -5.24 19.66
C ARG A 13 0.29 -4.31 18.57
N CYS A 14 -0.09 -4.53 17.32
CA CYS A 14 0.28 -3.65 16.20
C CYS A 14 -0.76 -2.53 15.97
N SER A 15 -0.27 -1.36 15.55
CA SER A 15 -1.12 -0.24 15.11
C SER A 15 -1.91 -0.59 13.85
N ALA A 16 -2.92 0.22 13.52
CA ALA A 16 -3.69 0.05 12.28
C ALA A 16 -2.79 0.11 11.03
N GLY A 17 -1.91 1.11 10.95
CA GLY A 17 -0.92 1.23 9.87
C GLY A 17 0.01 0.02 9.79
N GLN A 18 0.55 -0.46 10.93
CA GLN A 18 1.39 -1.65 10.95
C GLN A 18 0.67 -2.91 10.46
N LYS A 19 -0.62 -3.07 10.80
CA LYS A 19 -1.45 -4.19 10.30
C LYS A 19 -1.62 -4.12 8.79
N VAL A 20 -1.99 -2.95 8.26
CA VAL A 20 -2.19 -2.75 6.82
C VAL A 20 -0.89 -3.02 6.07
N LEU A 21 0.21 -2.41 6.50
CA LEU A 21 1.52 -2.58 5.88
C LEU A 21 2.03 -4.01 5.92
N THR A 22 1.96 -4.65 7.09
CA THR A 22 2.42 -6.02 7.24
C THR A 22 1.55 -6.98 6.41
N SER A 23 0.23 -6.77 6.38
CA SER A 23 -0.68 -7.52 5.52
C SER A 23 -0.31 -7.38 4.05
N LEU A 24 -0.01 -6.15 3.61
CA LEU A 24 0.41 -5.85 2.24
C LEU A 24 1.71 -6.59 1.89
N ILE A 25 2.75 -6.44 2.72
CA ILE A 25 4.06 -7.06 2.51
C ILE A 25 3.93 -8.59 2.48
N ILE A 26 3.16 -9.19 3.38
CA ILE A 26 2.93 -10.64 3.39
C ILE A 26 2.22 -11.06 2.10
N ARG A 27 1.16 -10.36 1.69
CA ARG A 27 0.44 -10.67 0.44
C ARG A 27 1.35 -10.56 -0.78
N LEU A 28 2.22 -9.55 -0.81
CA LEU A 28 3.23 -9.36 -1.85
C LEU A 28 4.25 -10.50 -1.89
N ALA A 29 4.79 -10.89 -0.75
CA ALA A 29 5.76 -11.98 -0.64
C ALA A 29 5.15 -13.34 -0.98
N LEU A 30 3.89 -13.57 -0.58
CA LEU A 30 3.14 -14.78 -0.94
C LEU A 30 2.85 -14.83 -2.43
N ALA A 31 2.40 -13.73 -3.04
CA ALA A 31 2.18 -13.65 -4.48
C ALA A 31 3.46 -13.99 -5.25
N GLU A 32 4.60 -13.45 -4.83
CA GLU A 32 5.91 -13.74 -5.45
C GLU A 32 6.38 -15.18 -5.23
N SER A 33 6.12 -15.77 -4.06
CA SER A 33 6.56 -17.14 -3.74
C SER A 33 5.68 -18.21 -4.38
N PHE A 34 4.38 -17.96 -4.51
CA PHE A 34 3.40 -18.95 -4.95
C PHE A 34 2.93 -18.76 -6.40
N CYS A 35 3.08 -17.57 -6.95
CA CYS A 35 2.74 -17.31 -8.34
C CYS A 35 4.02 -16.94 -9.10
N LEU A 36 4.46 -17.84 -9.98
CA LEU A 36 5.40 -17.49 -11.04
C LEU A 36 4.79 -16.30 -11.80
N ASP A 37 5.45 -15.14 -11.74
CA ASP A 37 5.09 -13.91 -12.45
C ASP A 37 3.82 -13.15 -12.02
N CYS A 38 3.27 -13.37 -10.81
CA CYS A 38 2.20 -12.47 -10.32
C CYS A 38 2.78 -11.16 -9.79
N GLY A 39 2.84 -10.15 -10.65
CA GLY A 39 3.26 -8.82 -10.24
C GLY A 39 2.13 -7.81 -10.16
N ILE A 40 0.86 -8.18 -10.35
CA ILE A 40 -0.27 -7.24 -10.21
C ILE A 40 -0.86 -7.30 -8.80
N ILE A 41 -0.95 -6.15 -8.13
CA ILE A 41 -1.65 -5.98 -6.86
C ILE A 41 -2.66 -4.85 -6.97
N ALA A 42 -3.88 -5.09 -6.49
CA ALA A 42 -4.91 -4.07 -6.35
C ALA A 42 -5.22 -3.81 -4.87
N LEU A 43 -5.27 -2.55 -4.50
CA LEU A 43 -5.66 -2.06 -3.17
C LEU A 43 -6.94 -1.25 -3.32
N ASP A 44 -8.01 -1.75 -2.71
CA ASP A 44 -9.32 -1.09 -2.71
C ASP A 44 -9.52 -0.38 -1.37
N GLU A 45 -9.66 0.94 -1.42
CA GLU A 45 -9.81 1.86 -0.29
C GLU A 45 -8.86 1.59 0.90
N PRO A 46 -7.53 1.66 0.67
CA PRO A 46 -6.55 1.23 1.67
C PRO A 46 -6.42 2.20 2.87
N THR A 47 -7.03 3.39 2.80
CA THR A 47 -7.07 4.38 3.88
C THR A 47 -8.24 4.19 4.85
N THR A 48 -9.08 3.17 4.63
CA THR A 48 -10.25 2.87 5.49
C THR A 48 -9.85 2.73 6.96
N ASN A 49 -10.49 3.53 7.83
CA ASN A 49 -10.24 3.58 9.28
C ASN A 49 -8.82 3.98 9.69
N LEU A 50 -8.06 4.66 8.82
CA LEU A 50 -6.77 5.24 9.17
C LEU A 50 -6.92 6.70 9.57
N ASP A 51 -6.17 7.11 10.59
CA ASP A 51 -5.93 8.52 10.86
C ASP A 51 -4.87 9.09 9.90
N ARG A 52 -4.70 10.41 9.93
CA ARG A 52 -3.79 11.13 9.04
C ARG A 52 -2.34 10.64 9.11
N GLU A 53 -1.81 10.40 10.32
CA GLU A 53 -0.45 9.90 10.50
C GLU A 53 -0.26 8.52 9.87
N ASN A 54 -1.26 7.64 10.00
CA ASN A 54 -1.25 6.33 9.37
C ASN A 54 -1.44 6.40 7.84
N ILE A 55 -2.20 7.37 7.32
CA ILE A 55 -2.33 7.62 5.87
C ILE A 55 -0.97 8.04 5.28
N GLU A 56 -0.27 8.97 5.93
CA GLU A 56 1.09 9.39 5.54
C GLU A 56 2.06 8.21 5.57
N SER A 57 2.07 7.45 6.66
CA SER A 57 2.92 6.26 6.81
C SER A 57 2.64 5.20 5.74
N LEU A 58 1.36 5.02 5.37
CA LEU A 58 0.96 4.10 4.31
C LEU A 58 1.46 4.57 2.94
N ALA A 59 1.31 5.86 2.62
CA ALA A 59 1.77 6.43 1.37
C ALA A 59 3.30 6.28 1.19
N GLU A 60 4.08 6.58 2.23
CA GLU A 60 5.54 6.43 2.23
C GLU A 60 5.98 4.97 2.03
N SER A 61 5.28 4.05 2.68
CA SER A 61 5.58 2.62 2.58
C SER A 61 5.25 2.08 1.18
N LEU A 62 4.11 2.48 0.61
CA LEU A 62 3.75 2.13 -0.77
C LEU A 62 4.77 2.71 -1.76
N ALA A 63 5.22 3.94 -1.55
CA ALA A 63 6.27 4.54 -2.36
C ALA A 63 7.57 3.73 -2.32
N THR A 64 7.95 3.27 -1.13
CA THR A 64 9.13 2.42 -0.92
C THR A 64 9.00 1.08 -1.63
N ILE A 65 7.82 0.44 -1.53
CA ILE A 65 7.53 -0.83 -2.22
C ILE A 65 7.65 -0.65 -3.74
N VAL A 66 6.98 0.36 -4.30
CA VAL A 66 7.00 0.63 -5.74
C VAL A 66 8.42 0.92 -6.21
N ARG A 67 9.19 1.77 -5.51
CA ARG A 67 10.59 2.07 -5.88
C ARG A 67 11.48 0.83 -5.85
N THR A 68 11.34 0.00 -4.83
CA THR A 68 12.14 -1.23 -4.68
C THR A 68 11.80 -2.24 -5.78
N ARG A 69 10.51 -2.36 -6.12
CA ARG A 69 9.99 -3.34 -7.08
C ARG A 69 9.93 -2.85 -8.51
N ARG A 70 10.15 -1.56 -8.78
CA ARG A 70 10.19 -0.98 -10.15
C ARG A 70 11.21 -1.67 -11.07
N LYS A 71 12.22 -2.34 -10.51
CA LYS A 71 13.23 -3.10 -11.25
C LYS A 71 12.76 -4.50 -11.66
N GLN A 72 11.68 -5.02 -11.08
CA GLN A 72 11.08 -6.30 -11.47
C GLN A 72 10.22 -6.08 -12.72
N GLN A 73 10.37 -6.92 -13.75
CA GLN A 73 9.72 -6.69 -15.06
C GLN A 73 8.18 -6.73 -15.02
N ASN A 74 7.58 -7.36 -14.00
CA ASN A 74 6.16 -7.67 -14.02
C ASN A 74 5.34 -6.94 -12.92
N PHE A 75 5.92 -5.96 -12.20
CA PHE A 75 5.22 -5.31 -11.09
C PHE A 75 4.26 -4.20 -11.52
N GLN A 76 2.99 -4.31 -11.11
CA GLN A 76 1.93 -3.34 -11.28
C GLN A 76 1.13 -3.19 -9.99
N LEU A 77 0.95 -1.95 -9.55
CA LEU A 77 0.15 -1.60 -8.38
C LEU A 77 -1.04 -0.75 -8.81
N ILE A 78 -2.25 -1.18 -8.46
CA ILE A 78 -3.50 -0.47 -8.70
C ILE A 78 -4.03 -0.02 -7.34
N ILE A 79 -4.36 1.26 -7.22
CA ILE A 79 -4.93 1.84 -6.00
C ILE A 79 -6.27 2.47 -6.39
N ILE A 80 -7.31 2.08 -5.67
CA ILE A 80 -8.66 2.65 -5.77
C ILE A 80 -8.91 3.40 -4.47
N THR A 81 -9.18 4.69 -4.57
CA THR A 81 -9.50 5.50 -3.41
C THR A 81 -10.34 6.72 -3.76
N HIS A 82 -11.15 7.17 -2.80
CA HIS A 82 -11.80 8.48 -2.81
C HIS A 82 -11.08 9.52 -1.93
N ASP A 83 -9.96 9.16 -1.31
CA ASP A 83 -9.18 10.03 -0.44
C ASP A 83 -8.22 10.91 -1.24
N GLU A 84 -8.56 12.21 -1.34
CA GLU A 84 -7.75 13.18 -2.07
C GLU A 84 -6.40 13.49 -1.41
N GLU A 85 -6.31 13.48 -0.08
CA GLU A 85 -5.04 13.74 0.63
C GLU A 85 -4.05 12.61 0.36
N PHE A 86 -4.54 11.36 0.44
CA PHE A 86 -3.73 10.20 0.11
C PHE A 86 -3.26 10.21 -1.36
N MET A 87 -4.13 10.59 -2.31
CA MET A 87 -3.73 10.75 -3.71
C MET A 87 -2.64 11.82 -3.89
N GLN A 88 -2.72 12.94 -3.16
CA GLN A 88 -1.68 13.97 -3.21
C GLN A 88 -0.34 13.47 -2.66
N LEU A 89 -0.35 12.71 -1.57
CA LEU A 89 0.86 12.11 -0.99
C LEU A 89 1.54 11.12 -1.96
N LEU A 90 0.74 10.29 -2.64
CA LEU A 90 1.24 9.39 -3.68
C LEU A 90 1.79 10.15 -4.89
N GLY A 91 1.11 11.22 -5.33
CA GLY A 91 1.55 12.06 -6.44
C GLY A 91 2.90 12.76 -6.17
N LYS A 92 3.11 13.26 -4.95
CA LYS A 92 4.41 13.84 -4.52
C LYS A 92 5.55 12.82 -4.54
N SER A 93 5.22 11.54 -4.45
CA SER A 93 6.21 10.45 -4.38
C SER A 93 6.72 10.00 -5.75
N GLU A 94 6.29 10.66 -6.84
CA GLU A 94 6.62 10.36 -8.25
C GLU A 94 6.29 8.91 -8.67
N LEU A 95 5.19 8.38 -8.11
CA LEU A 95 4.78 6.99 -8.35
C LEU A 95 3.94 6.83 -9.62
N ALA A 96 3.26 7.89 -10.04
CA ALA A 96 2.40 7.89 -11.21
C ALA A 96 2.36 9.29 -11.86
N ASP A 97 2.40 9.32 -13.20
CA ASP A 97 2.31 10.56 -13.97
C ASP A 97 0.86 11.04 -14.15
N TYR A 98 -0.10 10.12 -14.09
CA TYR A 98 -1.53 10.38 -14.23
C TYR A 98 -2.35 9.43 -13.35
N TYR A 99 -3.60 9.82 -13.09
CA TYR A 99 -4.59 8.98 -12.41
C TYR A 99 -5.91 9.01 -13.17
N TRP A 100 -6.74 7.99 -12.95
CA TRP A 100 -8.07 7.89 -13.53
C TRP A 100 -9.10 8.33 -12.50
N ARG A 101 -10.00 9.24 -12.88
CA ARG A 101 -11.16 9.62 -12.07
C ARG A 101 -12.41 9.00 -12.67
N VAL A 102 -13.12 8.22 -11.86
CA VAL A 102 -14.38 7.57 -12.26
C VAL A 102 -15.54 8.37 -11.68
N PHE A 103 -16.52 8.72 -12.52
CA PHE A 103 -17.75 9.41 -12.11
C PHE A 103 -18.94 8.78 -12.83
N LYS A 104 -20.13 8.97 -12.27
CA LYS A 104 -21.37 8.54 -12.89
C LYS A 104 -21.79 9.56 -13.94
N ASP A 105 -22.12 9.10 -15.14
CA ASP A 105 -22.67 9.97 -16.18
C ASP A 105 -23.95 10.66 -15.69
N VAL A 106 -24.05 11.95 -16.01
CA VAL A 106 -25.27 12.72 -15.78
C VAL A 106 -26.28 12.24 -16.81
N LYS A 107 -27.36 11.58 -16.34
CA LYS A 107 -28.48 11.19 -17.20
C LYS A 107 -29.26 12.39 -17.71
#